data_AF-A0A6G1JF04-F1
#
_entry.id   AF-A0A6G1JF04-F1
#
_cell.length_a   1.000
_cell.length_b   1.000
_cell.length_c   1.000
_cell.angle_alpha   90.00
_cell.angle_beta   90.00
_cell.angle_gamma   90.00
#
_symmetry.space_group_name_H-M   'P 1'
#
loop_
_entity.id
_entity.type
_entity.pdbx_description
1 polymer ?
#
loop_
_entity_poly.entity_id
_entity_poly.type
_entity_poly.pdbx_seq_one_letter_code
_entity_poly.pdbx_strand_id
1 'polypeptide(L)'
;MSNEQSEPFVNRDTPLPVVAVTGPDDSRPRTPTNDNGLRHRLSPSKLKDKLESLGDNIGRPESPSRVSDRMFSMLLSSVLPSQDLDDDEDEPQVKDRRSRKYVDRPNFSLPTMSSNFRRFNSRIGIAFVAQNRAIRLFTWRQPTQTVSFLLVYTFICIDPTLVAVLPLACCLFFVMVPAFLARHPPPPTHLPTDLHPLTGPPLAAARTVKPAPELSKDFFRNMRDLQNAMEDFSRLHDAVLAFITPLTNFSNEALSSMLYILLLCTSCLLFISAHLLPWRFIFLALGYTATIIGHPSIQDLLTTPETTTLLSEKEHEGRSLLLSLSKADIELETTSESREVEIFELQHRPLHDDLGEYEAYIFSPSPYAPLSPARIAGDRPKGTPFFEDVQPPRGWRWADKKWSLDLLSREWVEERCVTGVEVEIEGERWVTDLHYEELEDASPRGKGKGRVKRKEGGARGSDSEREVLRRAWEKGRPSRKGEWRRRRWVRGVERVPVNGGSE
;
A
#
# COMPACT_ATOMS: atom_id res chain seq x y z
N MET A 1 -10.24 -11.85 54.71
CA MET A 1 -11.12 -11.45 53.59
C MET A 1 -11.08 -9.94 53.48
N SER A 2 -10.18 -9.41 52.65
CA SER A 2 -10.28 -8.09 52.05
C SER A 2 -9.93 -8.31 50.58
N ASN A 3 -10.93 -8.22 49.73
CA ASN A 3 -10.76 -8.34 48.29
C ASN A 3 -10.16 -6.99 47.84
N GLU A 4 -8.88 -6.76 48.10
CA GLU A 4 -8.14 -5.66 47.48
C GLU A 4 -8.10 -5.95 45.98
N GLN A 5 -9.11 -5.41 45.29
CA GLN A 5 -9.19 -5.43 43.85
C GLN A 5 -7.94 -4.71 43.34
N SER A 6 -7.04 -5.47 42.73
CA SER A 6 -5.88 -4.92 42.03
C SER A 6 -6.37 -3.94 40.95
N GLU A 7 -6.19 -2.65 41.21
CA GLU A 7 -6.62 -1.59 40.30
C GLU A 7 -5.79 -1.61 39.00
N PRO A 8 -6.40 -1.30 37.84
CA PRO A 8 -5.68 -1.26 36.57
C PRO A 8 -4.62 -0.15 36.58
N PHE A 9 -3.45 -0.43 35.99
CA PHE A 9 -2.36 0.53 35.81
C PHE A 9 -2.79 1.59 34.78
N VAL A 10 -3.22 2.77 35.24
CA VAL A 10 -3.78 3.84 34.38
C VAL A 10 -3.23 5.21 34.81
N ASN A 11 -3.09 6.11 33.84
CA ASN A 11 -2.71 7.50 34.06
C ASN A 11 -3.86 8.24 34.76
N ARG A 12 -3.77 8.41 36.08
CA ARG A 12 -4.80 9.07 36.90
C ARG A 12 -4.63 10.60 36.96
N ASP A 13 -3.56 11.14 36.37
CA ASP A 13 -3.09 12.50 36.63
C ASP A 13 -3.75 13.59 35.77
N THR A 14 -4.61 13.23 34.80
CA THR A 14 -5.28 14.22 33.93
C THR A 14 -6.72 14.48 34.42
N PRO A 15 -7.04 15.71 34.88
CA PRO A 15 -8.41 16.08 35.18
C PRO A 15 -9.26 16.05 33.90
N LEU A 16 -10.52 15.63 34.02
CA LEU A 16 -11.49 15.68 32.93
C LEU A 16 -11.89 17.14 32.70
N PRO A 17 -11.93 17.65 31.45
CA PRO A 17 -12.80 18.79 31.18
C PRO A 17 -14.23 18.32 31.47
N VAL A 18 -14.88 19.04 32.39
CA VAL A 18 -16.30 18.86 32.69
C VAL A 18 -17.04 19.17 31.40
N VAL A 19 -17.76 18.17 30.86
CA VAL A 19 -18.74 18.41 29.80
C VAL A 19 -19.80 19.29 30.40
N ALA A 20 -19.71 20.61 30.16
CA ALA A 20 -20.78 21.53 30.46
C ALA A 20 -21.93 21.18 29.50
N VAL A 21 -23.00 20.60 30.05
CA VAL A 21 -24.28 20.50 29.35
C VAL A 21 -24.85 21.91 29.33
N THR A 22 -24.50 22.70 28.31
CA THR A 22 -25.19 23.95 28.02
C THR A 22 -26.45 23.64 27.24
N GLY A 23 -27.61 23.91 27.86
CA GLY A 23 -28.90 24.03 27.18
C GLY A 23 -28.89 25.16 26.14
N PRO A 24 -29.96 25.26 25.33
CA PRO A 24 -29.94 26.00 24.08
C PRO A 24 -29.96 27.50 24.35
N ASP A 25 -29.10 28.25 23.67
CA ASP A 25 -29.48 29.54 23.08
C ASP A 25 -28.41 30.09 22.13
N ASP A 26 -28.93 30.86 21.19
CA ASP A 26 -28.39 31.37 19.92
C ASP A 26 -26.99 31.99 19.91
N SER A 27 -26.26 31.71 18.81
CA SER A 27 -25.90 32.69 17.76
C SER A 27 -24.50 32.43 17.14
N ARG A 28 -24.44 32.56 15.80
CA ARG A 28 -23.28 32.69 14.85
C ARG A 28 -23.20 31.57 13.79
N PRO A 29 -22.55 31.81 12.63
CA PRO A 29 -23.16 32.37 11.43
C PRO A 29 -23.29 31.33 10.30
N ARG A 30 -24.19 31.60 9.34
CA ARG A 30 -24.48 30.74 8.18
C ARG A 30 -23.28 30.65 7.21
N THR A 31 -22.86 29.42 6.90
CA THR A 31 -22.09 29.08 5.68
C THR A 31 -23.03 28.75 4.52
N PRO A 32 -22.66 29.05 3.26
CA PRO A 32 -23.55 28.94 2.11
C PRO A 32 -23.78 27.48 1.71
N THR A 33 -25.03 27.16 1.41
CA THR A 33 -25.50 25.87 0.92
C THR A 33 -25.30 25.78 -0.58
N ASN A 34 -24.58 24.75 -1.05
CA ASN A 34 -24.60 24.34 -2.45
C ASN A 34 -25.59 23.17 -2.57
N ASP A 35 -26.77 23.46 -3.11
CA ASP A 35 -27.80 22.48 -3.45
C ASP A 35 -27.43 21.80 -4.77
N ASN A 36 -27.11 20.50 -4.73
CA ASN A 36 -27.55 19.48 -5.69
C ASN A 36 -26.77 18.17 -5.50
N GLY A 37 -27.46 17.13 -5.05
CA GLY A 37 -26.94 15.76 -4.94
C GLY A 37 -27.91 14.89 -4.16
N LEU A 38 -28.52 13.91 -4.82
CA LEU A 38 -29.69 13.15 -4.39
C LEU A 38 -29.60 12.60 -2.94
N ARG A 39 -30.53 13.06 -2.10
CA ARG A 39 -30.75 12.54 -0.74
C ARG A 39 -31.60 11.26 -0.78
N HIS A 40 -30.99 10.09 -0.72
CA HIS A 40 -31.65 8.93 -0.13
C HIS A 40 -31.69 9.11 1.39
N ARG A 41 -32.73 9.77 1.90
CA ARG A 41 -33.02 9.81 3.34
C ARG A 41 -33.45 8.41 3.78
N LEU A 42 -32.61 7.73 4.56
CA LEU A 42 -33.03 6.54 5.31
C LEU A 42 -34.19 6.95 6.22
N SER A 43 -35.35 6.31 6.04
CA SER A 43 -36.57 6.64 6.79
C SER A 43 -36.38 6.35 8.28
N PRO A 44 -36.60 7.32 9.19
CA PRO A 44 -36.60 7.11 10.63
C PRO A 44 -37.58 6.02 11.08
N SER A 45 -38.61 5.74 10.27
CA SER A 45 -39.59 4.68 10.53
C SER A 45 -38.97 3.27 10.47
N LYS A 46 -38.05 3.01 9.51
CA LYS A 46 -37.38 1.70 9.42
C LYS A 46 -36.44 1.44 10.59
N LEU A 47 -35.89 2.50 11.17
CA LEU A 47 -35.02 2.42 12.34
C LEU A 47 -35.84 2.24 13.62
N LYS A 48 -37.02 2.88 13.70
CA LYS A 48 -38.01 2.69 14.76
C LYS A 48 -38.59 1.26 14.76
N ASP A 49 -38.99 0.73 13.60
CA ASP A 49 -39.53 -0.62 13.48
C ASP A 49 -38.48 -1.68 13.85
N LYS A 50 -37.21 -1.45 13.48
CA LYS A 50 -36.08 -2.29 13.94
C LYS A 50 -35.83 -2.18 15.45
N LEU A 51 -35.98 -0.99 16.03
CA LEU A 51 -35.86 -0.75 17.48
C LEU A 51 -36.99 -1.43 18.27
N GLU A 52 -38.20 -1.42 17.73
CA GLU A 52 -39.41 -1.99 18.34
C GLU A 52 -39.37 -3.53 18.29
N SER A 53 -38.89 -4.11 17.18
CA SER A 53 -38.65 -5.56 17.06
C SER A 53 -37.57 -6.11 18.03
N LEU A 54 -36.73 -5.23 18.56
CA LEU A 54 -35.71 -5.56 19.57
C LEU A 54 -36.24 -5.43 21.00
N GLY A 55 -37.28 -4.61 21.22
CA GLY A 55 -37.97 -4.48 22.51
C GLY A 55 -38.59 -5.80 22.99
N ASP A 56 -39.11 -6.60 22.06
CA ASP A 56 -39.73 -7.90 22.35
C ASP A 56 -38.75 -9.01 22.75
N ASN A 57 -37.44 -8.83 22.49
CA ASN A 57 -36.41 -9.83 22.83
C ASN A 57 -35.68 -9.56 24.15
N ILE A 58 -36.09 -8.54 24.92
CA ILE A 58 -35.48 -8.12 26.19
C ILE A 58 -35.89 -9.03 27.38
N GLY A 59 -36.81 -9.98 27.17
CA GLY A 59 -37.30 -10.91 28.20
C GLY A 59 -36.35 -12.04 28.61
N ARG A 60 -35.12 -12.14 28.05
CA ARG A 60 -34.13 -13.15 28.46
C ARG A 60 -32.99 -12.52 29.27
N PRO A 61 -32.52 -13.17 30.37
CA PRO A 61 -31.41 -12.67 31.17
C PRO A 61 -30.10 -12.85 30.40
N GLU A 62 -29.78 -11.89 29.54
CA GLU A 62 -28.52 -11.84 28.80
C GLU A 62 -27.53 -10.88 29.48
N SER A 63 -26.25 -11.23 29.45
CA SER A 63 -25.18 -10.49 30.11
C SER A 63 -24.99 -9.07 29.54
N PRO A 64 -24.64 -8.06 30.36
CA PRO A 64 -24.51 -6.66 29.94
C PRO A 64 -23.52 -6.42 28.79
N SER A 65 -22.58 -7.34 28.57
CA SER A 65 -21.64 -7.35 27.46
C SER A 65 -22.33 -7.38 26.09
N ARG A 66 -23.40 -8.17 25.92
CA ARG A 66 -24.06 -8.34 24.61
C ARG A 66 -24.93 -7.16 24.19
N VAL A 67 -25.48 -6.40 25.14
CA VAL A 67 -26.25 -5.19 24.86
C VAL A 67 -25.32 -4.06 24.41
N SER A 68 -24.16 -3.93 25.05
CA SER A 68 -23.13 -2.97 24.63
C SER A 68 -22.55 -3.29 23.25
N ASP A 69 -22.43 -4.58 22.92
CA ASP A 69 -21.99 -5.07 21.61
C ASP A 69 -22.92 -4.64 20.49
N ARG A 70 -24.23 -4.76 20.71
CA ARG A 70 -25.24 -4.35 19.73
C ARG A 70 -25.22 -2.84 19.52
N MET A 71 -25.11 -2.03 20.56
CA MET A 71 -25.04 -0.57 20.43
C MET A 71 -23.77 -0.08 19.73
N PHE A 72 -22.60 -0.66 20.03
CA PHE A 72 -21.35 -0.28 19.35
C PHE A 72 -21.34 -0.73 17.89
N SER A 73 -21.87 -1.93 17.60
CA SER A 73 -22.07 -2.39 16.23
C SER A 73 -23.05 -1.50 15.45
N MET A 74 -24.11 -1.01 16.10
CA MET A 74 -25.07 -0.08 15.51
C MET A 74 -24.43 1.28 15.20
N LEU A 75 -23.62 1.82 16.12
CA LEU A 75 -22.89 3.07 15.89
C LEU A 75 -21.88 2.93 14.75
N LEU A 76 -21.10 1.85 14.71
CA LEU A 76 -20.17 1.60 13.60
C LEU A 76 -20.89 1.36 12.26
N SER A 77 -22.02 0.64 12.28
CA SER A 77 -22.85 0.45 11.07
C SER A 77 -23.56 1.73 10.60
N SER A 78 -23.74 2.71 11.49
CA SER A 78 -24.35 4.00 11.14
C SER A 78 -23.36 5.01 10.56
N VAL A 79 -22.07 4.81 10.80
CA VAL A 79 -20.98 5.70 10.35
C VAL A 79 -20.34 5.20 9.05
N LEU A 80 -20.46 3.91 8.75
CA LEU A 80 -20.07 3.34 7.47
C LEU A 80 -21.30 3.28 6.56
N PRO A 81 -21.23 3.76 5.30
CA PRO A 81 -22.25 3.46 4.31
C PRO A 81 -22.44 1.94 4.30
N SER A 82 -23.67 1.46 4.42
CA SER A 82 -24.00 0.08 4.06
C SER A 82 -23.65 -0.04 2.58
N GLN A 83 -22.43 -0.50 2.29
CA GLN A 83 -22.18 -1.15 1.03
C GLN A 83 -23.09 -2.37 1.06
N ASP A 84 -24.26 -2.21 0.46
CA ASP A 84 -25.03 -3.30 -0.10
C ASP A 84 -24.08 -3.93 -1.14
N LEU A 85 -23.18 -4.78 -0.65
CA LEU A 85 -22.59 -5.84 -1.44
C LEU A 85 -23.74 -6.82 -1.58
N ASP A 86 -24.58 -6.58 -2.57
CA ASP A 86 -25.41 -7.63 -3.14
C ASP A 86 -24.44 -8.78 -3.47
N ASP A 87 -24.61 -9.88 -2.74
CA ASP A 87 -23.97 -11.15 -3.03
C ASP A 87 -24.43 -11.59 -4.42
N ASP A 88 -23.72 -11.15 -5.46
CA ASP A 88 -23.63 -11.92 -6.70
C ASP A 88 -22.71 -13.11 -6.41
N GLU A 89 -23.34 -14.18 -5.92
CA GLU A 89 -22.81 -15.53 -5.97
C GLU A 89 -22.48 -15.88 -7.44
N ASP A 90 -21.24 -15.67 -7.86
CA ASP A 90 -20.49 -16.48 -8.86
C ASP A 90 -19.30 -15.70 -9.44
N GLU A 91 -18.27 -15.40 -8.63
CA GLU A 91 -16.91 -15.21 -9.18
C GLU A 91 -15.92 -16.19 -8.54
N PRO A 92 -15.24 -17.04 -9.32
CA PRO A 92 -14.22 -17.93 -8.79
C PRO A 92 -13.01 -17.12 -8.35
N GLN A 93 -12.90 -16.89 -7.04
CA GLN A 93 -11.74 -16.24 -6.42
C GLN A 93 -10.44 -16.93 -6.86
N VAL A 94 -9.66 -16.20 -7.66
CA VAL A 94 -8.32 -16.62 -8.06
C VAL A 94 -7.48 -16.72 -6.79
N LYS A 95 -7.23 -17.96 -6.33
CA LYS A 95 -6.22 -18.23 -5.30
C LYS A 95 -4.87 -17.78 -5.85
N ASP A 96 -4.45 -16.59 -5.44
CA ASP A 96 -3.12 -16.08 -5.76
C ASP A 96 -2.10 -17.04 -5.15
N ARG A 97 -1.49 -17.86 -6.02
CA ARG A 97 -0.69 -19.04 -5.66
C ARG A 97 0.72 -18.64 -5.28
N ARG A 98 0.88 -17.51 -4.58
CA ARG A 98 2.16 -16.96 -4.18
C ARG A 98 2.26 -16.93 -2.65
N SER A 99 3.13 -17.83 -2.17
CA SER A 99 3.80 -17.84 -0.86
C SER A 99 3.11 -18.51 0.34
N ARG A 100 3.83 -19.54 0.82
CA ARG A 100 3.74 -20.25 2.10
C ARG A 100 3.07 -19.45 3.23
N LYS A 101 1.99 -20.03 3.76
CA LYS A 101 1.56 -19.86 5.16
C LYS A 101 1.34 -18.39 5.57
N TYR A 102 0.71 -17.61 4.70
CA TYR A 102 -0.02 -16.44 5.19
C TYR A 102 -1.09 -17.00 6.11
N VAL A 103 -0.98 -16.69 7.40
CA VAL A 103 -2.04 -16.92 8.38
C VAL A 103 -3.31 -16.37 7.74
N ASP A 104 -4.32 -17.20 7.50
CA ASP A 104 -5.64 -16.77 7.03
C ASP A 104 -6.14 -15.71 8.01
N ARG A 105 -5.86 -14.44 7.72
CA ARG A 105 -6.40 -13.34 8.48
C ARG A 105 -7.87 -13.28 8.08
N PRO A 106 -8.80 -13.37 9.05
CA PRO A 106 -10.22 -13.41 8.73
C PRO A 106 -10.59 -12.20 7.87
N ASN A 107 -11.48 -12.42 6.89
CA ASN A 107 -12.03 -11.35 6.07
C ASN A 107 -12.62 -10.26 6.96
N PHE A 108 -12.51 -9.01 6.49
CA PHE A 108 -12.97 -7.84 7.23
C PHE A 108 -14.44 -8.01 7.61
N SER A 109 -14.73 -8.05 8.91
CA SER A 109 -16.09 -8.16 9.42
C SER A 109 -16.26 -7.21 10.59
N LEU A 110 -17.30 -6.39 10.54
CA LEU A 110 -17.58 -5.37 11.56
C LEU A 110 -17.69 -5.94 12.99
N PRO A 111 -18.29 -7.13 13.21
CA PRO A 111 -18.31 -7.75 14.54
C PRO A 111 -16.91 -8.15 15.05
N THR A 112 -16.03 -8.63 14.16
CA THR A 112 -14.65 -8.98 14.57
C THR A 112 -13.81 -7.75 14.81
N MET A 113 -13.98 -6.67 14.03
CA MET A 113 -13.35 -5.38 14.28
C MET A 113 -13.75 -4.80 15.64
N SER A 114 -15.05 -4.82 15.96
CA SER A 114 -15.58 -4.35 17.25
C SER A 114 -15.01 -5.15 18.44
N SER A 115 -15.02 -6.49 18.37
CA SER A 115 -14.46 -7.33 19.43
C SER A 115 -12.94 -7.16 19.59
N ASN A 116 -12.21 -7.05 18.48
CA ASN A 116 -10.77 -6.77 18.48
C ASN A 116 -10.47 -5.37 19.06
N PHE A 117 -11.26 -4.35 18.70
CA PHE A 117 -11.12 -2.99 19.21
C PHE A 117 -11.32 -2.94 20.73
N ARG A 118 -12.34 -3.60 21.28
CA ARG A 118 -12.53 -3.68 22.74
C ARG A 118 -11.38 -4.39 23.45
N ARG A 119 -10.91 -5.51 22.90
CA ARG A 119 -9.77 -6.26 23.45
C ARG A 119 -8.48 -5.43 23.40
N PHE A 120 -8.31 -4.60 22.37
CA PHE A 120 -7.20 -3.66 22.27
C PHE A 120 -7.34 -2.52 23.27
N ASN A 121 -8.48 -1.82 23.30
CA ASN A 121 -8.74 -0.68 24.16
C ASN A 121 -8.65 -1.02 25.66
N SER A 122 -9.04 -2.24 26.05
CA SER A 122 -8.92 -2.73 27.43
C SER A 122 -7.48 -3.04 27.87
N ARG A 123 -6.52 -3.14 26.94
CA ARG A 123 -5.11 -3.50 27.19
C ARG A 123 -4.13 -2.35 26.91
N ILE A 124 -4.48 -1.46 25.99
CA ILE A 124 -3.59 -0.39 25.52
C ILE A 124 -3.28 0.68 26.57
N GLY A 125 -4.07 0.76 27.66
CA GLY A 125 -3.90 1.77 28.70
C GLY A 125 -2.47 1.88 29.25
N ILE A 126 -1.75 0.75 29.38
CA ILE A 126 -0.34 0.74 29.85
C ILE A 126 0.58 1.49 28.86
N ALA A 127 0.33 1.34 27.56
CA ALA A 127 1.09 2.05 26.54
C ALA A 127 0.84 3.57 26.61
N PHE A 128 -0.40 4.00 26.86
CA PHE A 128 -0.71 5.42 27.07
C PHE A 128 -0.09 5.98 28.37
N VAL A 129 0.02 5.18 29.44
CA VAL A 129 0.78 5.59 30.63
C VAL A 129 2.26 5.78 30.30
N ALA A 130 2.84 4.84 29.55
CA ALA A 130 4.24 4.92 29.12
C ALA A 130 4.48 6.12 28.21
N GLN A 131 3.59 6.36 27.23
CA GLN A 131 3.62 7.52 26.35
C GLN A 131 3.54 8.82 27.14
N ASN A 132 2.59 8.96 28.06
CA ASN A 132 2.45 10.16 28.90
C ASN A 132 3.66 10.39 29.82
N ARG A 133 4.31 9.32 30.30
CA ARG A 133 5.56 9.43 31.07
C ARG A 133 6.72 9.87 30.17
N ALA A 134 6.82 9.34 28.96
CA ALA A 134 7.81 9.77 27.98
C ALA A 134 7.63 11.25 27.59
N ILE A 135 6.39 11.68 27.31
CA ILE A 135 6.09 13.09 27.03
C ILE A 135 6.51 13.97 28.21
N ARG A 136 6.17 13.60 29.45
CA ARG A 136 6.60 14.34 30.65
C ARG A 136 8.11 14.38 30.84
N LEU A 137 8.81 13.31 30.46
CA LEU A 137 10.27 13.21 30.51
C LEU A 137 10.92 14.16 29.49
N PHE A 138 10.45 14.16 28.24
CA PHE A 138 10.97 15.01 27.17
C PHE A 138 10.56 16.48 27.30
N THR A 139 9.46 16.78 28.01
CA THR A 139 9.01 18.15 28.31
C THR A 139 9.59 18.72 29.62
N TRP A 140 10.57 18.04 30.24
CA TRP A 140 11.27 18.49 31.45
C TRP A 140 10.37 18.79 32.66
N ARG A 141 9.18 18.17 32.75
CA ARG A 141 8.24 18.47 33.84
C ARG A 141 8.81 18.18 35.23
N GLN A 142 9.66 17.15 35.33
CA GLN A 142 10.45 16.84 36.52
C GLN A 142 11.92 16.73 36.11
N PRO A 143 12.72 17.82 36.23
CA PRO A 143 14.06 17.88 35.64
C PRO A 143 15.01 16.84 36.24
N THR A 144 14.80 16.43 37.50
CA THR A 144 15.58 15.37 38.14
C THR A 144 15.43 14.01 37.45
N GLN A 145 14.24 13.70 36.91
CA GLN A 145 14.01 12.47 36.15
C GLN A 145 14.60 12.55 34.74
N THR A 146 14.53 13.72 34.09
CA THR A 146 15.12 13.92 32.77
C THR A 146 16.64 13.88 32.83
N VAL A 147 17.26 14.48 33.84
CA VAL A 147 18.71 14.43 34.06
C VAL A 147 19.17 13.01 34.39
N SER A 148 18.44 12.26 35.22
CA SER A 148 18.80 10.86 35.51
C SER A 148 18.68 9.98 34.27
N PHE A 149 17.66 10.19 33.43
CA PHE A 149 17.56 9.55 32.11
C PHE A 149 18.73 9.91 31.20
N LEU A 150 19.12 11.19 31.13
CA LEU A 150 20.26 11.63 30.33
C LEU A 150 21.58 11.01 30.81
N LEU A 151 21.80 10.89 32.11
CA LEU A 151 22.97 10.20 32.66
C LEU A 151 23.00 8.73 32.23
N VAL A 152 21.88 8.02 32.33
CA VAL A 152 21.79 6.63 31.83
C VAL A 152 22.05 6.58 30.32
N TYR A 153 21.50 7.53 29.56
CA TYR A 153 21.72 7.65 28.12
C TYR A 153 23.19 7.91 27.77
N THR A 154 23.91 8.77 28.50
CA THR A 154 25.35 8.97 28.29
C THR A 154 26.13 7.69 28.48
N PHE A 155 25.81 6.91 29.52
CA PHE A 155 26.49 5.65 29.80
C PHE A 155 26.28 4.65 28.65
N ILE A 156 25.07 4.58 28.09
CA ILE A 156 24.74 3.74 26.94
C ILE A 156 25.47 4.20 25.66
N CYS A 157 25.58 5.50 25.42
CA CYS A 157 26.27 6.03 24.23
C CYS A 157 27.80 5.88 24.29
N ILE A 158 28.39 5.93 25.50
CA ILE A 158 29.84 5.76 25.71
C ILE A 158 30.25 4.30 25.50
N ASP A 159 29.47 3.35 26.00
CA ASP A 159 29.70 1.92 25.80
C ASP A 159 28.47 1.23 25.16
N PRO A 160 28.45 1.09 23.82
CA PRO A 160 27.31 0.52 23.12
C PRO A 160 27.10 -0.97 23.44
N THR A 161 28.08 -1.68 24.00
CA THR A 161 27.91 -3.10 24.39
C THR A 161 26.88 -3.26 25.51
N LEU A 162 26.66 -2.20 26.29
CA LEU A 162 25.67 -2.17 27.36
C LEU A 162 24.23 -2.31 26.85
N VAL A 163 23.97 -1.96 25.58
CA VAL A 163 22.65 -2.11 24.96
C VAL A 163 22.18 -3.57 24.99
N ALA A 164 23.09 -4.55 24.90
CA ALA A 164 22.75 -5.96 24.99
C ALA A 164 22.31 -6.39 26.41
N VAL A 165 22.84 -5.72 27.45
CA VAL A 165 22.52 -6.00 28.86
C VAL A 165 21.26 -5.26 29.30
N LEU A 166 20.97 -4.12 28.70
CA LEU A 166 19.83 -3.26 29.03
C LEU A 166 18.47 -3.98 29.06
N PRO A 167 18.06 -4.81 28.08
CA PRO A 167 16.77 -5.50 28.15
C PRO A 167 16.68 -6.48 29.34
N LEU A 168 17.79 -7.14 29.70
CA LEU A 168 17.85 -8.03 30.86
C LEU A 168 17.74 -7.23 32.17
N ALA A 169 18.49 -6.13 32.28
CA ALA A 169 18.43 -5.25 33.43
C ALA A 169 17.02 -4.63 33.59
N CYS A 170 16.39 -4.18 32.49
CA CYS A 170 15.03 -3.66 32.53
C CYS A 170 14.01 -4.71 32.96
N CYS A 171 14.13 -5.95 32.48
CA CYS A 171 13.27 -7.05 32.94
C CYS A 171 13.43 -7.30 34.45
N LEU A 172 14.65 -7.31 34.95
CA LEU A 172 14.92 -7.50 36.38
C LEU A 172 14.38 -6.34 37.22
N PHE A 173 14.76 -5.10 36.92
CA PHE A 173 14.43 -3.93 37.75
C PHE A 173 12.99 -3.42 37.60
N PHE A 174 12.39 -3.49 36.41
CA PHE A 174 11.06 -2.93 36.16
C PHE A 174 9.94 -3.98 36.12
N VAL A 175 10.24 -5.26 35.88
CA VAL A 175 9.23 -6.33 35.86
C VAL A 175 9.37 -7.24 37.09
N MET A 176 10.54 -7.85 37.29
CA MET A 176 10.72 -8.87 38.33
C MET A 176 10.76 -8.28 39.74
N VAL A 177 11.51 -7.20 39.98
CA VAL A 177 11.61 -6.56 41.31
C VAL A 177 10.25 -6.02 41.78
N PRO A 178 9.49 -5.25 40.99
CA PRO A 178 8.17 -4.79 41.42
C PRO A 178 7.17 -5.94 41.58
N ALA A 179 7.24 -6.98 40.73
CA ALA A 179 6.40 -8.18 40.89
C ALA A 179 6.73 -8.94 42.19
N PHE A 180 8.01 -8.99 42.57
CA PHE A 180 8.46 -9.58 43.83
C PHE A 180 7.98 -8.77 45.04
N LEU A 181 8.18 -7.45 45.03
CA LEU A 181 7.72 -6.55 46.09
C LEU A 181 6.20 -6.55 46.26
N ALA A 182 5.46 -6.65 45.15
CA ALA A 182 4.00 -6.78 45.19
C ALA A 182 3.52 -8.11 45.78
N ARG A 183 4.35 -9.16 45.72
CA ARG A 183 4.06 -10.49 46.28
C ARG A 183 4.43 -10.61 47.76
N HIS A 184 5.41 -9.82 48.20
CA HIS A 184 5.93 -9.76 49.57
C HIS A 184 5.85 -8.33 50.13
N PRO A 185 4.63 -7.81 50.41
CA PRO A 185 4.49 -6.49 51.03
C PRO A 185 5.14 -6.46 52.42
N PRO A 186 5.68 -5.31 52.87
CA PRO A 186 6.21 -5.17 54.21
C PRO A 186 5.10 -5.36 55.25
N PRO A 187 5.40 -5.97 56.41
CA PRO A 187 4.43 -6.10 57.49
C PRO A 187 3.96 -4.70 57.97
N PRO A 188 2.67 -4.53 58.32
CA PRO A 188 2.17 -3.27 58.84
C PRO A 188 2.79 -3.03 60.22
N THR A 189 3.80 -2.17 60.32
CA THR A 189 4.45 -1.86 61.60
C THR A 189 4.89 -0.39 61.63
N HIS A 190 4.76 0.24 62.80
CA HIS A 190 4.98 1.68 63.02
C HIS A 190 6.46 2.12 63.09
N LEU A 191 7.42 1.26 62.72
CA LEU A 191 8.85 1.53 62.83
C LEU A 191 9.53 1.44 61.45
N PRO A 192 10.39 2.40 61.06
CA PRO A 192 10.90 2.56 59.70
C PRO A 192 12.08 1.63 59.33
N THR A 193 12.33 0.54 60.06
CA THR A 193 13.62 -0.20 59.99
C THR A 193 13.51 -1.66 59.55
N ASP A 194 12.32 -2.25 59.41
CA ASP A 194 12.25 -3.67 59.06
C ASP A 194 12.45 -3.94 57.55
N LEU A 195 13.49 -4.71 57.26
CA LEU A 195 13.86 -5.19 55.94
C LEU A 195 12.75 -6.11 55.38
N HIS A 196 12.53 -6.07 54.07
CA HIS A 196 11.58 -6.94 53.38
C HIS A 196 11.82 -8.41 53.78
N PRO A 197 10.80 -9.17 54.21
CA PRO A 197 10.98 -10.57 54.57
C PRO A 197 11.29 -11.37 53.30
N LEU A 198 12.58 -11.61 53.05
CA LEU A 198 13.11 -12.41 51.94
C LEU A 198 12.82 -13.91 52.09
N THR A 199 12.37 -14.32 53.29
CA THR A 199 12.13 -15.72 53.67
C THR A 199 10.68 -15.88 54.11
N GLY A 200 9.93 -16.74 53.43
CA GLY A 200 8.54 -17.07 53.80
C GLY A 200 7.66 -17.42 52.60
N PRO A 201 6.49 -18.06 52.84
CA PRO A 201 5.50 -18.30 51.79
C PRO A 201 4.96 -16.97 51.24
N PRO A 202 4.55 -16.91 49.96
CA PRO A 202 4.10 -15.69 49.31
C PRO A 202 2.84 -15.13 50.00
N LEU A 203 2.89 -13.85 50.39
CA LEU A 203 1.85 -13.18 51.20
C LEU A 203 0.70 -12.64 50.34
N ALA A 204 0.95 -12.33 49.07
CA ALA A 204 -0.07 -11.86 48.12
C ALA A 204 -0.16 -12.73 46.86
N ALA A 205 -1.36 -12.77 46.25
CA ALA A 205 -1.59 -13.45 44.98
C ALA A 205 -0.81 -12.78 43.84
N ALA A 206 -0.33 -13.56 42.87
CA ALA A 206 0.38 -13.02 41.72
C ALA A 206 -0.51 -12.01 40.97
N ARG A 207 -0.08 -10.73 40.94
CA ARG A 207 -0.80 -9.68 40.22
C ARG A 207 -0.75 -9.98 38.72
N THR A 208 -1.85 -10.47 38.17
CA THR A 208 -2.05 -10.54 36.72
C THR A 208 -2.61 -9.21 36.25
N VAL A 209 -2.06 -8.65 35.17
CA VAL A 209 -2.61 -7.47 34.51
C VAL A 209 -3.98 -7.86 33.97
N LYS A 210 -5.03 -7.55 34.73
CA LYS A 210 -6.40 -7.78 34.26
C LYS A 210 -6.74 -6.72 33.21
N PRO A 211 -7.35 -7.10 32.07
CA PRO A 211 -7.86 -6.13 31.12
C PRO A 211 -8.85 -5.21 31.84
N ALA A 212 -8.83 -3.91 31.51
CA ALA A 212 -9.76 -2.96 32.12
C ALA A 212 -11.20 -3.45 31.89
N PRO A 213 -12.06 -3.42 32.91
CA PRO A 213 -13.44 -3.87 32.76
C PRO A 213 -14.13 -3.08 31.64
N GLU A 214 -14.80 -3.81 30.75
CA GLU A 214 -15.57 -3.23 29.65
C GLU A 214 -16.60 -2.25 30.23
N LEU A 215 -16.67 -1.03 29.71
CA LEU A 215 -17.49 0.10 30.20
C LEU A 215 -17.02 0.82 31.48
N SER A 216 -15.81 0.55 31.99
CA SER A 216 -15.24 1.34 33.08
C SER A 216 -14.88 2.77 32.66
N LYS A 217 -14.77 3.69 33.64
CA LYS A 217 -14.25 5.05 33.41
C LYS A 217 -12.90 5.04 32.69
N ASP A 218 -12.08 4.03 32.97
CA ASP A 218 -10.77 3.87 32.37
C ASP A 218 -10.84 3.37 30.91
N PHE A 219 -11.86 2.57 30.57
CA PHE A 219 -12.13 2.19 29.18
C PHE A 219 -12.44 3.43 28.31
N PHE A 220 -13.24 4.36 28.81
CA PHE A 220 -13.55 5.60 28.09
C PHE A 220 -12.37 6.58 28.02
N ARG A 221 -11.51 6.63 29.05
CA ARG A 221 -10.26 7.38 29.00
C ARG A 221 -9.31 6.84 27.94
N ASN A 222 -9.10 5.52 27.90
CA ASN A 222 -8.29 4.89 26.87
C ASN A 222 -8.87 5.13 25.46
N MET A 223 -10.20 5.15 25.33
CA MET A 223 -10.85 5.44 24.04
C MET A 223 -10.59 6.87 23.56
N ARG A 224 -10.56 7.85 24.48
CA ARG A 224 -10.18 9.24 24.17
C ARG A 224 -8.71 9.33 23.77
N ASP A 225 -7.83 8.71 24.55
CA ASP A 225 -6.39 8.73 24.27
C ASP A 225 -6.09 8.05 22.93
N LEU A 226 -6.83 7.00 22.59
CA LEU A 226 -6.75 6.34 21.29
C LEU A 226 -7.18 7.24 20.15
N GLN A 227 -8.29 7.99 20.30
CA GLN A 227 -8.72 8.97 19.31
C GLN A 227 -7.66 10.05 19.08
N ASN A 228 -7.11 10.61 20.16
CA ASN A 228 -6.05 11.61 20.07
C ASN A 228 -4.79 11.03 19.41
N ALA A 229 -4.39 9.81 19.77
CA ALA A 229 -3.23 9.17 19.18
C ALA A 229 -3.42 8.83 17.69
N MET A 230 -4.64 8.52 17.25
CA MET A 230 -4.94 8.33 15.82
C MET A 230 -4.82 9.64 15.04
N GLU A 231 -5.26 10.75 15.62
CA GLU A 231 -5.11 12.10 15.03
C GLU A 231 -3.65 12.57 15.04
N ASP A 232 -2.91 12.31 16.12
CA ASP A 232 -1.49 12.65 16.20
C ASP A 232 -0.68 11.85 15.16
N PHE A 233 -1.03 10.58 14.95
CA PHE A 233 -0.41 9.73 13.94
C PHE A 233 -0.70 10.22 12.52
N SER A 234 -1.95 10.57 12.19
CA SER A 234 -2.30 11.09 10.87
C SER A 234 -1.59 12.41 10.60
N ARG A 235 -1.61 13.36 11.54
CA ARG A 235 -0.89 14.64 11.40
C ARG A 235 0.61 14.45 11.23
N LEU A 236 1.22 13.56 12.01
CA LEU A 236 2.65 13.26 11.88
C LEU A 236 2.94 12.64 10.52
N HIS A 237 2.14 11.67 10.09
CA HIS A 237 2.29 11.01 8.80
C HIS A 237 2.16 12.02 7.65
N ASP A 238 1.14 12.86 7.67
CA ASP A 238 0.89 13.88 6.65
C ASP A 238 1.98 14.95 6.64
N ALA A 239 2.50 15.37 7.80
CA ALA A 239 3.63 16.29 7.90
C ALA A 239 4.93 15.69 7.34
N VAL A 240 5.21 14.42 7.65
CA VAL A 240 6.35 13.68 7.10
C VAL A 240 6.19 13.54 5.58
N LEU A 241 4.99 13.23 5.10
CA LEU A 241 4.72 13.12 3.66
C LEU A 241 4.84 14.47 2.97
N ALA A 242 4.34 15.56 3.56
CA ALA A 242 4.48 16.91 3.04
C ALA A 242 5.94 17.38 2.97
N PHE A 243 6.81 16.89 3.87
CA PHE A 243 8.24 17.17 3.84
C PHE A 243 9.00 16.29 2.83
N ILE A 244 8.74 14.98 2.83
CA ILE A 244 9.49 14.00 2.02
C ILE A 244 9.03 14.01 0.55
N THR A 245 7.72 14.01 0.29
CA THR A 245 7.16 13.90 -1.07
C THR A 245 7.71 14.93 -2.04
N PRO A 246 7.73 16.25 -1.77
CA PRO A 246 8.28 17.21 -2.74
C PRO A 246 9.77 17.01 -3.00
N LEU A 247 10.52 16.41 -2.06
CA LEU A 247 11.94 16.12 -2.22
C LEU A 247 12.18 14.83 -3.02
N THR A 248 11.36 13.79 -2.84
CA THR A 248 11.58 12.45 -3.41
C THR A 248 10.68 12.09 -4.59
N ASN A 249 9.59 12.81 -4.85
CA ASN A 249 8.59 12.47 -5.87
C ASN A 249 9.00 12.91 -7.29
N PHE A 250 10.22 13.43 -7.49
CA PHE A 250 10.70 13.95 -8.79
C PHE A 250 9.76 14.96 -9.45
N SER A 251 8.90 15.64 -8.67
CA SER A 251 8.01 16.69 -9.19
C SER A 251 8.80 17.86 -9.77
N ASN A 252 9.91 18.21 -9.12
CA ASN A 252 10.98 19.02 -9.69
C ASN A 252 12.17 18.12 -9.97
N GLU A 253 12.22 17.56 -11.19
CA GLU A 253 13.23 16.56 -11.58
C GLU A 253 14.66 17.04 -11.30
N ALA A 254 14.96 18.32 -11.55
CA ALA A 254 16.26 18.92 -11.23
C ALA A 254 16.57 18.94 -9.72
N LEU A 255 15.63 19.35 -8.86
CA LEU A 255 15.85 19.38 -7.41
C LEU A 255 16.03 17.96 -6.85
N SER A 256 15.13 17.04 -7.22
CA SER A 256 15.17 15.66 -6.74
C SER A 256 16.41 14.92 -7.22
N SER A 257 16.85 15.14 -8.46
CA SER A 257 18.08 14.55 -9.00
C SER A 257 19.34 15.11 -8.35
N MET A 258 19.39 16.43 -8.10
CA MET A 258 20.51 17.04 -7.36
C MET A 258 20.58 16.51 -5.93
N LEU A 259 19.45 16.42 -5.24
CA LEU A 259 19.37 15.82 -3.90
C LEU A 259 19.80 14.35 -3.92
N TYR A 260 19.41 13.58 -4.94
CA TYR A 260 19.86 12.21 -5.12
C TYR A 260 21.39 12.12 -5.27
N ILE A 261 22.00 12.96 -6.12
CA ILE A 261 23.45 13.00 -6.30
C ILE A 261 24.15 13.42 -5.00
N LEU A 262 23.65 14.43 -4.29
CA LEU A 262 24.20 14.83 -2.99
C LEU A 262 24.11 13.70 -1.96
N LEU A 263 22.97 13.01 -1.86
CA LEU A 263 22.81 11.86 -0.98
C LEU A 263 23.73 10.71 -1.37
N LEU A 264 23.92 10.45 -2.66
CA LEU A 264 24.82 9.41 -3.14
C LEU A 264 26.27 9.74 -2.79
N CYS A 265 26.73 10.95 -3.11
CA CYS A 265 28.07 11.43 -2.80
C CYS A 265 28.33 11.44 -1.29
N THR A 266 27.39 11.96 -0.49
CA THR A 266 27.51 11.93 0.98
C THR A 266 27.52 10.52 1.53
N SER A 267 26.74 9.59 0.97
CA SER A 267 26.77 8.16 1.35
C SER A 267 28.14 7.53 1.05
N CYS A 268 28.70 7.77 -0.14
CA CYS A 268 30.04 7.30 -0.48
C CYS A 268 31.12 7.90 0.43
N LEU A 269 31.04 9.20 0.71
CA LEU A 269 31.96 9.88 1.63
C LEU A 269 31.83 9.34 3.05
N LEU A 270 30.62 9.13 3.55
CA LEU A 270 30.37 8.55 4.86
C LEU A 270 30.87 7.11 4.95
N PHE A 271 30.72 6.29 3.90
CA PHE A 271 31.23 4.93 3.89
C PHE A 271 32.76 4.88 4.09
N ILE A 272 33.49 5.79 3.43
CA ILE A 272 34.95 5.89 3.56
C ILE A 272 35.34 6.50 4.92
N SER A 273 34.68 7.58 5.31
CA SER A 273 35.02 8.36 6.52
C SER A 273 34.37 7.86 7.81
N ALA A 274 33.54 6.80 7.75
CA ALA A 274 32.80 6.28 8.91
C ALA A 274 33.71 5.95 10.09
N HIS A 275 34.92 5.46 9.85
CA HIS A 275 35.84 5.11 10.93
C HIS A 275 36.50 6.33 11.61
N LEU A 276 36.51 7.51 10.96
CA LEU A 276 37.02 8.75 11.55
C LEU A 276 35.96 9.44 12.42
N LEU A 277 34.68 9.16 12.19
CA LEU A 277 33.59 9.81 12.89
C LEU A 277 33.41 9.20 14.28
N PRO A 278 33.43 10.02 15.35
CA PRO A 278 33.18 9.53 16.70
C PRO A 278 31.67 9.28 16.90
N TRP A 279 31.16 8.18 16.36
CA TRP A 279 29.73 7.82 16.41
C TRP A 279 29.14 7.87 17.82
N ARG A 280 29.93 7.49 18.83
CA ARG A 280 29.56 7.57 20.25
C ARG A 280 29.18 9.00 20.66
N PHE A 281 29.99 9.97 20.27
CA PHE A 281 29.74 11.38 20.56
C PHE A 281 28.59 11.93 19.71
N ILE A 282 28.48 11.52 18.45
CA ILE A 282 27.38 11.95 17.56
C ILE A 282 26.03 11.52 18.14
N PHE A 283 25.88 10.25 18.53
CA PHE A 283 24.64 9.78 19.16
C PHE A 283 24.37 10.48 20.49
N LEU A 284 25.40 10.69 21.31
CA LEU A 284 25.27 11.43 22.57
C LEU A 284 24.76 12.86 22.32
N ALA A 285 25.39 13.59 21.41
CA ALA A 285 24.99 14.95 21.05
C ALA A 285 23.58 14.99 20.45
N LEU A 286 23.20 14.01 19.64
CA LEU A 286 21.85 13.90 19.07
C LEU A 286 20.79 13.70 20.17
N GLY A 287 21.01 12.80 21.14
CA GLY A 287 20.06 12.61 22.23
C GLY A 287 19.98 13.81 23.18
N TYR A 288 21.10 14.48 23.44
CA TYR A 288 21.12 15.71 24.24
C TYR A 288 20.40 16.86 23.54
N THR A 289 20.67 17.09 22.25
CA THR A 289 19.98 18.14 21.49
C THR A 289 18.48 17.87 21.41
N ALA A 290 18.06 16.63 21.12
CA ALA A 290 16.64 16.26 21.08
C ALA A 290 15.92 16.50 22.42
N THR A 291 16.55 16.17 23.55
CA THR A 291 15.98 16.41 24.88
C THR A 291 15.98 17.90 25.23
N ILE A 292 17.04 18.64 24.94
CA ILE A 292 17.17 20.08 25.22
C ILE A 292 16.13 20.88 24.42
N ILE A 293 15.87 20.53 23.15
CA ILE A 293 14.81 21.17 22.34
C ILE A 293 13.43 21.01 23.00
N GLY A 294 13.22 19.93 23.76
CA GLY A 294 11.99 19.70 24.53
C GLY A 294 11.85 20.55 25.81
N HIS A 295 12.86 21.33 26.19
CA HIS A 295 12.81 22.17 27.39
C HIS A 295 11.80 23.33 27.22
N PRO A 296 10.93 23.61 28.20
CA PRO A 296 9.86 24.61 28.06
C PRO A 296 10.40 26.00 27.70
N SER A 297 11.49 26.45 28.30
CA SER A 297 12.09 27.75 27.94
C SER A 297 12.62 27.81 26.51
N ILE A 298 13.02 26.67 25.94
CA ILE A 298 13.48 26.60 24.55
C ILE A 298 12.29 26.50 23.62
N GLN A 299 11.22 25.79 24.01
CA GLN A 299 9.97 25.78 23.26
C GLN A 299 9.31 27.16 23.23
N ASP A 300 9.32 27.90 24.34
CA ASP A 300 8.84 29.28 24.41
C ASP A 300 9.68 30.19 23.50
N LEU A 301 11.00 30.01 23.49
CA LEU A 301 11.90 30.75 22.60
C LEU A 301 11.69 30.37 21.12
N LEU A 302 11.46 29.10 20.80
CA LEU A 302 11.21 28.61 19.44
C LEU A 302 9.82 29.00 18.90
N THR A 303 8.84 29.17 19.78
CA THR A 303 7.48 29.61 19.41
C THR A 303 7.34 31.13 19.40
N THR A 304 8.37 31.86 19.84
CA THR A 304 8.44 33.32 19.73
C THR A 304 8.35 33.71 18.25
N PRO A 305 7.51 34.67 17.86
CA PRO A 305 7.28 35.00 16.45
C PRO A 305 8.57 35.33 15.69
N GLU A 306 9.50 36.05 16.33
CA GLU A 306 10.80 36.41 15.74
C GLU A 306 11.64 35.19 15.36
N THR A 307 11.68 34.15 16.20
CA THR A 307 12.46 32.95 15.90
C THR A 307 11.79 32.11 14.84
N THR A 308 10.45 32.04 14.83
CA THR A 308 9.70 31.35 13.77
C THR A 308 9.89 31.99 12.40
N THR A 309 9.93 33.33 12.33
CA THR A 309 10.19 34.03 11.07
C THR A 309 11.62 33.81 10.60
N LEU A 310 12.60 33.88 11.51
CA LEU A 310 14.00 33.61 11.18
C LEU A 310 14.22 32.16 10.70
N LEU A 311 13.57 31.18 11.35
CA LEU A 311 13.64 29.78 10.93
C LEU A 311 13.03 29.60 9.54
N SER A 312 11.86 30.21 9.30
CA SER A 312 11.24 30.16 7.98
C SER A 312 12.12 30.82 6.93
N GLU A 313 12.75 31.96 7.21
CA GLU A 313 13.65 32.66 6.31
C GLU A 313 14.85 31.78 5.94
N LYS A 314 15.47 31.14 6.94
CA LYS A 314 16.59 30.21 6.73
C LYS A 314 16.18 28.97 5.93
N GLU A 315 14.98 28.46 6.15
CA GLU A 315 14.44 27.35 5.38
C GLU A 315 14.21 27.74 3.91
N HIS A 316 13.66 28.94 3.66
CA HIS A 316 13.47 29.47 2.32
C HIS A 316 14.80 29.78 1.63
N GLU A 317 15.76 30.34 2.36
CA GLU A 317 17.13 30.60 1.88
C GLU A 317 17.78 29.28 1.44
N GLY A 318 17.75 28.25 2.30
CA GLY A 318 18.27 26.91 1.99
C GLY A 318 17.59 26.28 0.77
N ARG A 319 16.26 26.35 0.68
CA ARG A 319 15.52 25.84 -0.49
C ARG A 319 15.85 26.62 -1.76
N SER A 320 15.93 27.94 -1.69
CA SER A 320 16.23 28.79 -2.84
C SER A 320 17.65 28.57 -3.37
N LEU A 321 18.62 28.34 -2.47
CA LEU A 321 19.99 27.98 -2.81
C LEU A 321 20.05 26.60 -3.48
N LEU A 322 19.33 25.62 -2.95
CA LEU A 322 19.24 24.30 -3.60
C LEU A 322 18.57 24.40 -4.98
N LEU A 323 17.54 25.22 -5.14
CA LEU A 323 16.87 25.44 -6.42
C LEU A 323 17.73 26.23 -7.42
N SER A 324 18.55 27.18 -6.96
CA SER A 324 19.45 27.93 -7.84
C SER A 324 20.60 27.05 -8.33
N LEU A 325 21.17 26.24 -7.44
CA LEU A 325 22.18 25.24 -7.80
C LEU A 325 21.62 24.19 -8.77
N SER A 326 20.41 23.66 -8.52
CA SER A 326 19.84 22.64 -9.40
C SER A 326 19.55 23.16 -10.81
N LYS A 327 19.13 24.43 -10.95
CA LYS A 327 18.90 25.07 -12.24
C LYS A 327 20.18 25.41 -13.01
N ALA A 328 21.28 25.65 -12.31
CA ALA A 328 22.56 26.00 -12.93
C ALA A 328 23.29 24.75 -13.48
N ASP A 329 23.21 23.63 -12.76
CA ASP A 329 24.02 22.44 -13.08
C ASP A 329 23.27 21.36 -13.89
N ILE A 330 21.93 21.31 -13.81
CA ILE A 330 21.14 20.25 -14.46
C ILE A 330 20.29 20.86 -15.57
N GLU A 331 20.89 20.99 -16.76
CA GLU A 331 20.13 21.16 -18.00
C GLU A 331 19.57 19.79 -18.41
N LEU A 332 18.29 19.56 -18.15
CA LEU A 332 17.61 18.37 -18.66
C LEU A 332 17.42 18.52 -20.16
N GLU A 333 18.28 17.88 -20.93
CA GLU A 333 18.13 17.79 -22.38
C GLU A 333 16.91 16.92 -22.71
N THR A 334 15.76 17.58 -22.86
CA THR A 334 14.50 16.94 -23.23
C THR A 334 14.45 16.67 -24.74
N THR A 335 15.49 16.05 -25.31
CA THR A 335 15.37 15.52 -26.68
C THR A 335 14.23 14.53 -26.67
N SER A 336 13.14 14.91 -27.31
CA SER A 336 11.94 14.12 -27.33
C SER A 336 12.24 12.80 -28.03
N GLU A 337 12.12 11.72 -27.27
CA GLU A 337 12.38 10.39 -27.79
C GLU A 337 11.40 10.10 -28.92
N SER A 338 11.90 9.94 -30.14
CA SER A 338 11.13 9.50 -31.29
C SER A 338 11.25 7.98 -31.42
N ARG A 339 10.12 7.31 -31.61
CA ARG A 339 10.04 5.86 -31.87
C ARG A 339 9.07 5.61 -32.99
N GLU A 340 9.16 4.46 -33.62
CA GLU A 340 8.20 4.03 -34.61
C GLU A 340 7.20 3.07 -33.96
N VAL A 341 5.91 3.29 -34.23
CA VAL A 341 4.84 2.36 -33.87
C VAL A 341 4.44 1.61 -35.11
N GLU A 342 4.27 0.31 -34.95
CA GLU A 342 3.82 -0.58 -36.00
C GLU A 342 2.38 -1.04 -35.78
N ILE A 343 1.69 -1.32 -36.87
CA ILE A 343 0.40 -1.98 -36.88
C ILE A 343 0.31 -2.93 -38.08
N PHE A 344 -0.40 -4.05 -37.89
CA PHE A 344 -0.57 -5.05 -38.92
C PHE A 344 -1.99 -5.00 -39.48
N GLU A 345 -2.09 -4.72 -40.77
CA GLU A 345 -3.33 -4.90 -41.51
C GLU A 345 -3.52 -6.38 -41.78
N LEU A 346 -4.56 -6.98 -41.21
CA LEU A 346 -4.90 -8.38 -41.39
C LEU A 346 -6.01 -8.52 -42.43
N GLN A 347 -5.79 -9.42 -43.37
CA GLN A 347 -6.82 -9.83 -44.32
C GLN A 347 -7.01 -11.34 -44.25
N HIS A 348 -8.27 -11.76 -44.40
CA HIS A 348 -8.69 -13.13 -44.24
C HIS A 348 -9.36 -13.63 -45.51
N ARG A 349 -9.07 -14.88 -45.86
CA ARG A 349 -9.70 -15.62 -46.94
C ARG A 349 -10.02 -17.04 -46.47
N PRO A 350 -11.26 -17.53 -46.64
CA PRO A 350 -11.61 -18.90 -46.31
C PRO A 350 -10.78 -19.92 -47.11
N LEU A 351 -10.27 -20.97 -46.46
CA LEU A 351 -9.41 -21.98 -47.08
C LEU A 351 -10.07 -22.77 -48.23
N HIS A 352 -11.41 -22.87 -48.22
CA HIS A 352 -12.16 -23.60 -49.26
C HIS A 352 -12.28 -22.84 -50.58
N ASP A 353 -11.95 -21.55 -50.59
CA ASP A 353 -12.04 -20.70 -51.76
C ASP A 353 -10.64 -20.30 -52.24
N ASP A 354 -10.01 -21.19 -53.01
CA ASP A 354 -8.66 -20.98 -53.53
C ASP A 354 -8.57 -19.80 -54.53
N LEU A 355 -9.68 -19.49 -55.20
CA LEU A 355 -9.81 -18.39 -56.19
C LEU A 355 -10.38 -17.11 -55.58
N GLY A 356 -10.87 -17.16 -54.35
CA GLY A 356 -11.39 -16.01 -53.63
C GLY A 356 -10.33 -14.93 -53.39
N GLU A 357 -10.79 -13.69 -53.31
CA GLU A 357 -9.96 -12.54 -52.91
C GLU A 357 -9.83 -12.48 -51.39
N TYR A 358 -8.76 -11.84 -50.91
CA TYR A 358 -8.57 -11.61 -49.47
C TYR A 358 -9.38 -10.40 -49.04
N GLU A 359 -10.22 -10.58 -48.02
CA GLU A 359 -11.05 -9.51 -47.48
C GLU A 359 -10.37 -8.82 -46.30
N ALA A 360 -10.54 -7.50 -46.19
CA ALA A 360 -10.03 -6.73 -45.06
C ALA A 360 -10.71 -7.16 -43.76
N TYR A 361 -9.92 -7.54 -42.74
CA TYR A 361 -10.44 -7.99 -41.45
C TYR A 361 -10.31 -6.89 -40.40
N ILE A 362 -9.12 -6.67 -39.85
CA ILE A 362 -8.85 -5.63 -38.84
C ILE A 362 -7.37 -5.19 -38.87
N PHE A 363 -7.08 -4.05 -38.26
CA PHE A 363 -5.73 -3.62 -37.90
C PHE A 363 -5.39 -4.06 -36.47
N SER A 364 -4.36 -4.90 -36.33
CA SER A 364 -3.94 -5.46 -35.04
C SER A 364 -2.54 -4.97 -34.64
N PRO A 365 -2.27 -4.73 -33.34
CA PRO A 365 -0.91 -4.48 -32.86
C PRO A 365 -0.02 -5.72 -32.92
N SER A 366 -0.59 -6.90 -33.21
CA SER A 366 0.15 -8.15 -33.33
C SER A 366 0.06 -8.71 -34.76
N PRO A 367 1.09 -9.39 -35.27
CA PRO A 367 1.10 -9.92 -36.63
C PRO A 367 0.16 -11.12 -36.83
N TYR A 368 -0.50 -11.63 -35.78
CA TYR A 368 -1.37 -12.82 -35.86
C TYR A 368 -0.73 -14.00 -36.64
N ALA A 369 0.55 -14.23 -36.38
CA ALA A 369 1.34 -15.29 -37.01
C ALA A 369 0.77 -16.68 -36.68
N PRO A 370 1.05 -17.73 -37.49
CA PRO A 370 0.60 -19.10 -37.22
C PRO A 370 0.98 -19.60 -35.82
N LEU A 371 2.18 -19.21 -35.35
CA LEU A 371 2.71 -19.56 -34.03
C LEU A 371 2.38 -18.53 -32.94
N SER A 372 1.53 -17.53 -33.23
CA SER A 372 1.14 -16.53 -32.22
C SER A 372 0.24 -17.16 -31.15
N PRO A 373 0.36 -16.75 -29.87
CA PRO A 373 -0.45 -17.31 -28.79
C PRO A 373 -1.95 -17.18 -29.02
N ALA A 374 -2.41 -16.05 -29.58
CA ALA A 374 -3.82 -15.84 -29.91
C ALA A 374 -4.33 -16.88 -30.91
N ARG A 375 -3.52 -17.18 -31.93
CA ARG A 375 -3.86 -18.17 -32.94
C ARG A 375 -3.88 -19.59 -32.40
N ILE A 376 -2.90 -19.93 -31.56
CA ILE A 376 -2.81 -21.23 -30.87
C ILE A 376 -3.99 -21.45 -29.91
N ALA A 377 -4.46 -20.39 -29.26
CA ALA A 377 -5.61 -20.42 -28.36
C ALA A 377 -6.96 -20.48 -29.11
N GLY A 378 -6.98 -20.20 -30.42
CA GLY A 378 -8.21 -20.05 -31.20
C GLY A 378 -8.94 -18.72 -30.95
N ASP A 379 -8.25 -17.74 -30.36
CA ASP A 379 -8.77 -16.41 -30.11
C ASP A 379 -8.77 -15.58 -31.39
N ARG A 380 -9.79 -14.75 -31.58
CA ARG A 380 -9.84 -13.78 -32.69
C ARG A 380 -8.78 -12.69 -32.50
N PRO A 381 -8.19 -12.15 -33.59
CA PRO A 381 -7.24 -11.06 -33.47
C PRO A 381 -7.95 -9.83 -32.88
N LYS A 382 -7.24 -9.11 -32.01
CA LYS A 382 -7.73 -7.88 -31.38
C LYS A 382 -7.21 -6.68 -32.16
N GLY A 383 -8.05 -5.66 -32.35
CA GLY A 383 -7.70 -4.54 -33.21
C GLY A 383 -8.86 -3.60 -33.49
N THR A 384 -8.62 -2.66 -34.39
CA THR A 384 -9.62 -1.70 -34.88
C THR A 384 -9.90 -1.94 -36.38
N PRO A 385 -11.10 -1.61 -36.87
CA PRO A 385 -11.42 -1.76 -38.29
C PRO A 385 -10.78 -0.70 -39.19
N PHE A 386 -10.51 0.51 -38.67
CA PHE A 386 -9.96 1.63 -39.45
C PHE A 386 -8.63 2.15 -38.87
N PHE A 387 -7.80 2.76 -39.73
CA PHE A 387 -6.56 3.44 -39.32
C PHE A 387 -6.79 4.66 -38.43
N GLU A 388 -7.93 5.34 -38.60
CA GLU A 388 -8.28 6.55 -37.86
C GLU A 388 -8.54 6.26 -36.37
N ASP A 389 -8.98 5.04 -36.08
CA ASP A 389 -9.25 4.58 -34.71
C ASP A 389 -7.96 4.22 -33.94
N VAL A 390 -6.82 4.16 -34.62
CA VAL A 390 -5.54 3.79 -34.01
C VAL A 390 -5.00 4.95 -33.20
N GLN A 391 -5.07 4.81 -31.88
CA GLN A 391 -4.53 5.78 -30.94
C GLN A 391 -3.02 5.56 -30.71
N PRO A 392 -2.25 6.63 -30.47
CA PRO A 392 -0.86 6.48 -30.08
C PRO A 392 -0.77 5.77 -28.71
N PRO A 393 0.33 5.06 -28.42
CA PRO A 393 0.54 4.46 -27.11
C PRO A 393 0.46 5.49 -25.97
N ARG A 394 0.10 5.03 -24.77
CA ARG A 394 -0.04 5.92 -23.60
C ARG A 394 1.26 6.68 -23.34
N GLY A 395 1.20 8.01 -23.29
CA GLY A 395 2.36 8.89 -23.10
C GLY A 395 3.09 9.29 -24.40
N TRP A 396 2.55 8.93 -25.56
CA TRP A 396 3.12 9.24 -26.87
C TRP A 396 2.12 10.03 -27.73
N ARG A 397 2.64 10.86 -28.63
CA ARG A 397 1.87 11.57 -29.68
C ARG A 397 2.37 11.15 -31.05
N TRP A 398 1.52 11.27 -32.06
CA TRP A 398 1.95 11.08 -33.45
C TRP A 398 2.90 12.21 -33.85
N ALA A 399 4.12 11.85 -34.26
CA ALA A 399 5.07 12.78 -34.87
C ALA A 399 4.76 12.93 -36.36
N ASP A 400 4.47 11.81 -37.02
CA ASP A 400 4.18 11.76 -38.45
C ASP A 400 2.69 11.95 -38.75
N LYS A 401 2.40 12.56 -39.90
CA LYS A 401 1.02 12.84 -40.35
C LYS A 401 0.31 11.64 -40.93
N LYS A 402 1.05 10.67 -41.49
CA LYS A 402 0.48 9.54 -42.26
C LYS A 402 1.16 8.24 -41.86
N TRP A 403 0.42 7.14 -41.98
CA TRP A 403 0.98 5.80 -41.93
C TRP A 403 1.82 5.55 -43.19
N SER A 404 2.97 4.92 -43.01
CA SER A 404 3.87 4.53 -44.09
C SER A 404 3.94 3.01 -44.17
N LEU A 405 4.00 2.49 -45.39
CA LEU A 405 4.15 1.06 -45.61
C LEU A 405 5.59 0.66 -45.33
N ASP A 406 5.78 -0.40 -44.54
CA ASP A 406 7.11 -0.96 -44.34
C ASP A 406 7.57 -1.72 -45.59
N LEU A 407 8.68 -1.26 -46.17
CA LEU A 407 9.28 -1.87 -47.36
C LEU A 407 10.15 -3.08 -47.01
N LEU A 408 10.56 -3.22 -45.75
CA LEU A 408 11.49 -4.23 -45.25
C LEU A 408 10.72 -5.45 -44.71
N SER A 409 9.74 -5.91 -45.49
CA SER A 409 8.86 -7.03 -45.12
C SER A 409 9.60 -8.33 -44.81
N ARG A 410 10.77 -8.54 -45.43
CA ARG A 410 11.64 -9.67 -45.16
C ARG A 410 12.36 -9.54 -43.81
N GLU A 411 12.84 -8.34 -43.48
CA GLU A 411 13.69 -8.14 -42.31
C GLU A 411 12.92 -8.37 -41.01
N TRP A 412 11.69 -7.85 -40.88
CA TRP A 412 10.91 -8.06 -39.67
C TRP A 412 10.43 -9.51 -39.51
N VAL A 413 10.19 -10.22 -40.63
CA VAL A 413 9.84 -11.64 -40.62
C VAL A 413 11.01 -12.49 -40.15
N GLU A 414 12.22 -12.18 -40.62
CA GLU A 414 13.46 -12.84 -40.21
C GLU A 414 13.82 -12.53 -38.76
N GLU A 415 13.76 -11.25 -38.34
CA GLU A 415 14.06 -10.80 -36.97
C GLU A 415 13.14 -11.48 -35.94
N ARG A 416 11.87 -11.67 -36.28
CA ARG A 416 10.87 -12.30 -35.40
C ARG A 416 10.76 -13.80 -35.58
N CYS A 417 11.60 -14.41 -36.41
CA CYS A 417 11.60 -15.84 -36.72
C CYS A 417 10.19 -16.37 -37.09
N VAL A 418 9.44 -15.62 -37.90
CA VAL A 418 8.08 -16.03 -38.30
C VAL A 418 8.20 -17.12 -39.38
N THR A 419 7.85 -18.35 -39.02
CA THR A 419 7.94 -19.51 -39.93
C THR A 419 6.62 -19.82 -40.62
N GLY A 420 6.69 -20.47 -41.79
CA GLY A 420 5.49 -20.93 -42.52
C GLY A 420 4.77 -19.80 -43.24
N VAL A 421 5.52 -18.81 -43.72
CA VAL A 421 4.99 -17.62 -44.40
C VAL A 421 5.71 -17.39 -45.73
N GLU A 422 4.98 -16.91 -46.71
CA GLU A 422 5.49 -16.40 -47.98
C GLU A 422 5.56 -14.87 -47.91
N VAL A 423 6.74 -14.31 -48.20
CA VAL A 423 6.97 -12.86 -48.18
C VAL A 423 6.96 -12.35 -49.61
N GLU A 424 5.99 -11.51 -49.93
CA GLU A 424 5.94 -10.79 -51.20
C GLU A 424 6.94 -9.62 -51.18
N ILE A 425 7.87 -9.60 -52.13
CA ILE A 425 8.94 -8.59 -52.24
C ILE A 425 8.61 -7.56 -53.32
N GLU A 426 7.69 -7.86 -54.24
CA GLU A 426 7.30 -6.99 -55.34
C GLU A 426 5.83 -6.59 -55.18
N GLY A 427 5.50 -5.29 -55.30
CA GLY A 427 4.14 -4.80 -55.10
C GLY A 427 3.84 -4.35 -53.66
N GLU A 428 2.76 -4.86 -53.09
CA GLU A 428 2.16 -4.35 -51.84
C GLU A 428 2.75 -4.94 -50.54
N ARG A 429 3.76 -5.79 -50.65
CA ARG A 429 4.55 -6.35 -49.53
C ARG A 429 3.74 -7.18 -48.53
N TRP A 430 2.81 -7.99 -49.03
CA TRP A 430 2.03 -8.90 -48.18
C TRP A 430 2.88 -10.06 -47.65
N VAL A 431 2.67 -10.42 -46.39
CA VAL A 431 3.19 -11.64 -45.78
C VAL A 431 2.03 -12.61 -45.60
N THR A 432 2.00 -13.64 -46.45
CA THR A 432 0.89 -14.60 -46.52
C THR A 432 1.27 -15.87 -45.77
N ASP A 433 0.33 -16.46 -45.02
CA ASP A 433 0.55 -17.78 -44.44
C ASP A 433 0.67 -18.85 -45.52
N LEU A 434 1.47 -19.89 -45.26
CA LEU A 434 1.50 -21.09 -46.07
C LEU A 434 0.61 -22.16 -45.46
N HIS A 435 -0.27 -22.73 -46.27
CA HIS A 435 -1.06 -23.90 -45.92
C HIS A 435 -0.49 -25.14 -46.62
N TYR A 436 -0.27 -26.21 -45.85
CA TYR A 436 0.22 -27.50 -46.35
C TYR A 436 -0.91 -28.51 -46.29
N GLU A 437 -1.10 -29.29 -47.35
CA GLU A 437 -2.19 -30.28 -47.48
C GLU A 437 -2.16 -31.37 -46.39
N GLU A 438 -0.98 -31.69 -45.83
CA GLU A 438 -0.84 -32.63 -44.69
C GLU A 438 -1.58 -32.16 -43.42
N LEU A 439 -1.93 -30.87 -43.29
CA LEU A 439 -2.78 -30.37 -42.20
C LEU A 439 -4.24 -30.84 -42.32
N GLU A 440 -4.73 -31.14 -43.54
CA GLU A 440 -6.07 -31.69 -43.74
C GLU A 440 -6.15 -33.17 -43.37
N ASP A 441 -5.10 -33.94 -43.67
CA ASP A 441 -4.99 -35.37 -43.31
C ASP A 441 -4.78 -35.59 -41.81
N ALA A 442 -4.12 -34.64 -41.13
CA ALA A 442 -3.98 -34.62 -39.67
C ALA A 442 -5.25 -34.12 -38.94
N SER A 443 -6.15 -33.44 -39.66
CA SER A 443 -7.43 -32.99 -39.11
C SER A 443 -8.41 -34.17 -39.10
N PRO A 444 -9.00 -34.55 -37.95
CA PRO A 444 -9.79 -35.77 -37.85
C PRO A 444 -11.19 -35.58 -38.47
N ARG A 445 -11.27 -35.53 -39.80
CA ARG A 445 -12.53 -35.70 -40.54
C ARG A 445 -12.85 -37.18 -40.69
N GLY A 446 -13.44 -37.71 -39.62
CA GLY A 446 -14.39 -38.81 -39.59
C GLY A 446 -14.21 -39.99 -40.55
N LYS A 447 -13.63 -41.09 -40.04
CA LYS A 447 -14.15 -42.46 -40.27
C LYS A 447 -13.60 -43.40 -39.19
N GLY A 448 -14.49 -44.03 -38.43
CA GLY A 448 -14.18 -45.13 -37.53
C GLY A 448 -14.77 -44.99 -36.13
N LYS A 449 -15.89 -45.66 -35.86
CA LYS A 449 -16.40 -45.91 -34.52
C LYS A 449 -15.37 -46.74 -33.73
N GLY A 450 -14.58 -46.07 -32.90
CA GLY A 450 -13.69 -46.70 -31.93
C GLY A 450 -13.69 -45.87 -30.65
N ARG A 451 -14.44 -46.33 -29.63
CA ARG A 451 -14.57 -45.68 -28.33
C ARG A 451 -13.22 -45.70 -27.60
N VAL A 452 -12.45 -44.61 -27.67
CA VAL A 452 -11.28 -44.38 -26.82
C VAL A 452 -11.59 -43.29 -25.82
N LYS A 453 -11.30 -43.61 -24.55
CA LYS A 453 -11.60 -42.85 -23.34
C LYS A 453 -10.88 -41.49 -23.36
N ARG A 454 -11.66 -40.40 -23.33
CA ARG A 454 -11.17 -39.01 -23.17
C ARG A 454 -10.38 -38.89 -21.86
N LYS A 455 -9.14 -38.41 -21.96
CA LYS A 455 -8.37 -37.88 -20.82
C LYS A 455 -8.23 -36.38 -21.08
N GLU A 456 -8.77 -35.58 -20.17
CA GLU A 456 -8.65 -34.12 -20.19
C GLU A 456 -7.20 -33.68 -20.05
N GLY A 457 -6.83 -32.63 -20.78
CA GLY A 457 -5.50 -32.02 -20.79
C GLY A 457 -5.24 -31.38 -22.15
N GLY A 458 -5.33 -30.05 -22.20
CA GLY A 458 -5.21 -29.24 -23.41
C GLY A 458 -3.83 -29.27 -24.09
N ALA A 459 -3.75 -28.54 -25.21
CA ALA A 459 -2.54 -28.24 -26.00
C ALA A 459 -2.03 -29.29 -27.01
N ARG A 460 -2.81 -30.30 -27.42
CA ARG A 460 -2.32 -31.29 -28.41
C ARG A 460 -2.43 -30.89 -29.89
N GLY A 461 -3.28 -29.92 -30.24
CA GLY A 461 -3.48 -29.51 -31.65
C GLY A 461 -2.39 -28.57 -32.18
N SER A 462 -1.87 -27.69 -31.33
CA SER A 462 -0.86 -26.70 -31.71
C SER A 462 0.55 -27.28 -31.85
N ASP A 463 0.93 -28.21 -30.97
CA ASP A 463 2.22 -28.91 -31.10
C ASP A 463 2.25 -29.79 -32.35
N SER A 464 1.13 -30.41 -32.73
CA SER A 464 1.04 -31.16 -33.99
C SER A 464 1.12 -30.25 -35.22
N GLU A 465 0.46 -29.09 -35.22
CA GLU A 465 0.50 -28.16 -36.34
C GLU A 465 1.91 -27.55 -36.52
N ARG A 466 2.57 -27.18 -35.42
CA ARG A 466 3.97 -26.70 -35.45
C ARG A 466 4.94 -27.76 -35.95
N GLU A 467 4.78 -29.01 -35.52
CA GLU A 467 5.62 -30.13 -35.96
C GLU A 467 5.35 -30.50 -37.43
N VAL A 468 4.10 -30.40 -37.89
CA VAL A 468 3.71 -30.62 -39.29
C VAL A 468 4.25 -29.51 -40.19
N LEU A 469 4.11 -28.24 -39.82
CA LEU A 469 4.67 -27.10 -40.56
C LEU A 469 6.20 -27.22 -40.69
N ARG A 470 6.88 -27.62 -39.61
CA ARG A 470 8.34 -27.85 -39.63
C ARG A 470 8.72 -29.00 -40.56
N ARG A 471 8.03 -30.15 -40.46
CA ARG A 471 8.30 -31.33 -41.32
C ARG A 471 7.99 -31.08 -42.79
N ALA A 472 6.93 -30.33 -43.10
CA ALA A 472 6.54 -30.02 -44.46
C ALA A 472 7.52 -29.05 -45.12
N TRP A 473 8.01 -28.07 -44.36
CA TRP A 473 9.08 -27.16 -44.78
C TRP A 473 10.42 -27.88 -45.02
N GLU A 474 10.87 -28.73 -44.08
CA GLU A 474 12.11 -29.51 -44.20
C GLU A 474 12.10 -30.48 -45.41
N LYS A 475 10.92 -30.89 -45.88
CA LYS A 475 10.73 -31.82 -47.01
C LYS A 475 10.51 -31.14 -48.36
N GLY A 476 10.43 -29.80 -48.42
CA GLY A 476 10.24 -29.04 -49.67
C GLY A 476 8.94 -29.38 -50.42
N ARG A 477 7.87 -29.72 -49.69
CA ARG A 477 6.57 -30.07 -50.31
C ARG A 477 5.86 -28.84 -50.87
N PRO A 478 4.99 -29.00 -51.90
CA PRO A 478 4.21 -27.88 -52.43
C PRO A 478 3.29 -27.31 -51.33
N SER A 479 3.35 -25.99 -51.16
CA SER A 479 2.51 -25.23 -50.23
C SER A 479 1.60 -24.29 -51.00
N ARG A 480 0.35 -24.12 -50.54
CA ARG A 480 -0.59 -23.13 -51.10
C ARG A 480 -0.70 -21.92 -50.18
N LYS A 481 -1.22 -20.81 -50.71
CA LYS A 481 -1.53 -19.62 -49.91
C LYS A 481 -2.62 -19.93 -48.89
N GLY A 482 -2.33 -19.66 -47.62
CA GLY A 482 -3.21 -19.93 -46.49
C GLY A 482 -4.27 -18.86 -46.26
N GLU A 483 -4.97 -19.02 -45.14
CA GLU A 483 -6.17 -18.24 -44.80
C GLU A 483 -5.90 -16.78 -44.47
N TRP A 484 -4.70 -16.45 -43.96
CA TRP A 484 -4.38 -15.10 -43.51
C TRP A 484 -3.21 -14.53 -44.28
N ARG A 485 -3.33 -13.24 -44.60
CA ARG A 485 -2.21 -12.40 -45.01
C ARG A 485 -2.15 -11.14 -44.17
N ARG A 486 -0.95 -10.61 -44.00
CA ARG A 486 -0.72 -9.40 -43.21
C ARG A 486 0.26 -8.44 -43.85
N ARG A 487 0.08 -7.17 -43.57
CA ARG A 487 0.95 -6.09 -44.06
C ARG A 487 1.29 -5.16 -42.90
N ARG A 488 2.58 -4.82 -42.78
CA ARG A 488 3.09 -3.99 -41.69
C ARG A 488 3.08 -2.52 -42.10
N TRP A 489 2.45 -1.71 -41.28
CA TRP A 489 2.41 -0.26 -41.39
C TRP A 489 3.14 0.35 -40.22
N VAL A 490 3.93 1.39 -40.47
CA VAL A 490 4.71 2.10 -39.46
C VAL A 490 4.40 3.59 -39.45
N ARG A 491 4.44 4.19 -38.27
CA ARG A 491 4.23 5.63 -38.07
C ARG A 491 5.05 6.11 -36.88
N GLY A 492 5.78 7.21 -37.07
CA GLY A 492 6.57 7.85 -36.03
C GLY A 492 5.69 8.43 -34.92
N VAL A 493 6.10 8.15 -33.69
CA VAL A 493 5.59 8.74 -32.46
C VAL A 493 6.70 9.45 -31.71
N GLU A 494 6.32 10.47 -30.97
CA GLU A 494 7.21 11.24 -30.12
C GLU A 494 6.69 11.17 -28.68
N ARG A 495 7.60 11.00 -27.73
CA ARG A 495 7.25 10.96 -26.31
C ARG A 495 6.73 12.32 -25.87
N VAL A 496 5.56 12.34 -25.27
CA VAL A 496 4.96 13.57 -24.74
C VAL A 496 5.55 13.81 -23.35
N PRO A 497 6.18 14.98 -23.08
CA PRO A 497 6.50 15.34 -21.71
C PRO A 497 5.18 15.44 -20.95
N VAL A 498 5.11 14.81 -19.78
CA VAL A 498 3.99 15.04 -18.87
C VAL A 498 4.15 16.49 -18.41
N ASN A 499 3.46 17.42 -19.08
CA ASN A 499 3.31 18.76 -18.55
C ASN A 499 2.63 18.56 -17.20
N GLY A 500 3.38 18.76 -16.11
CA GLY A 500 2.81 18.89 -14.79
C GLY A 500 1.74 19.95 -14.91
N GLY A 501 0.47 19.54 -14.81
CA GLY A 501 -0.64 20.47 -14.79
C GLY A 501 -0.35 21.49 -13.72
N SER A 502 -0.16 22.73 -14.13
CA SER A 502 -0.29 23.87 -13.25
C SER A 502 -1.76 23.94 -12.83
N GLU A 503 -2.09 23.27 -11.73
CA GLU A 503 -3.21 23.61 -10.85
C GLU A 503 -2.68 23.79 -9.43
#